data_AF-A0A814V980-F1
#
_entry.id   AF-A0A814V980-F1
#
_cell.length_a   1.000
_cell.length_b   1.000
_cell.length_c   1.000
_cell.angle_alpha   90.00
_cell.angle_beta   90.00
_cell.angle_gamma   90.00
#
_symmetry.space_group_name_H-M   'P 1'
#
loop_
_entity.id
_entity.type
_entity.pdbx_description
1 polymer ?
#
loop_
_entity_poly.entity_id
_entity_poly.type
_entity_poly.pdbx_seq_one_letter_code
_entity_poly.pdbx_strand_id
1 'polypeptide(L)'
;MRLVTDIGKLLDILVENHSDDVSSMKKALKILSLSSIYYGISRQDADAWRRAFNSNKRLFKNKICDERQDLRFLTIETMALQIENNGQSSITIIDDGCHPGDRDDNAWLTIDGYIPPKTQIEWEQTCFLDKLFHGYNTWPKIVKYSINKRERYSRNNMPEQAAILYSRFMDSNFVKRLTQLMILDDEDDNDETTLDKTRFAMFKGLFRNFGLAFIDNFMEQVYVLIHEKMKEKQKGSHRVAAEIVAGMIRGSKCWTLEMLDELWEHLTTFLNEVCINLSSNTFLYWGSCFKYAMENKDPRRMYRPIQFLRALINNQTSVNTLNEVSRWYLIQQLDIFEWRIPSIWYSINEHVKKQLDHPFKVVRDRMVIILSLSLRFDLTLFHGKPTRQPSIDQSIDEIRERLHQTIETYEKTSLVNMSDQLIEINSEVRQMLNFIETGRDVEFVANQYD
;
A
#
# COMPACT_ATOMS: atom_id res chain seq x y z
N MET A 1 21.70 -18.13 16.10
CA MET A 1 22.62 -17.50 17.07
C MET A 1 23.89 -17.06 16.36
N ARG A 2 24.87 -17.94 16.08
CA ARG A 2 26.09 -17.59 15.32
C ARG A 2 25.83 -16.92 13.98
N LEU A 3 24.90 -17.46 13.18
CA LEU A 3 24.60 -16.96 11.83
C LEU A 3 24.23 -15.46 11.76
N VAL A 4 23.44 -14.91 12.69
CA VAL A 4 23.04 -13.48 12.64
C VAL A 4 24.21 -12.59 13.04
N THR A 5 24.98 -12.99 14.06
CA THR A 5 26.19 -12.30 14.48
C THR A 5 27.24 -12.30 13.37
N ASP A 6 27.45 -13.45 12.74
CA ASP A 6 28.43 -13.64 11.67
C ASP A 6 28.00 -12.87 10.41
N ILE A 7 26.70 -12.79 10.12
CA ILE A 7 26.17 -11.99 9.02
C ILE A 7 26.21 -10.49 9.31
N GLY A 8 25.97 -10.08 10.55
CA GLY A 8 26.18 -8.69 10.95
C GLY A 8 27.64 -8.27 10.79
N LYS A 9 28.59 -9.11 11.20
CA LYS A 9 30.03 -8.89 10.98
C LYS A 9 30.40 -8.92 9.49
N LEU A 10 29.82 -9.85 8.73
CA LEU A 10 30.01 -9.91 7.28
C LEU A 10 29.51 -8.63 6.63
N LEU A 11 28.35 -8.10 7.06
CA LEU A 11 27.85 -6.83 6.58
C LEU A 11 28.77 -5.68 6.95
N ASP A 12 29.31 -5.62 8.16
CA ASP A 12 30.31 -4.60 8.50
C ASP A 12 31.53 -4.68 7.58
N ILE A 13 32.06 -5.89 7.36
CA ILE A 13 33.23 -6.10 6.51
C ILE A 13 32.93 -5.73 5.05
N LEU A 14 31.74 -6.10 4.54
CA LEU A 14 31.30 -5.75 3.20
C LEU A 14 31.12 -4.23 3.09
N VAL A 15 30.49 -3.61 4.07
CA VAL A 15 30.26 -2.16 4.14
C VAL A 15 31.59 -1.39 4.24
N GLU A 16 32.57 -1.89 4.98
CA GLU A 16 33.86 -1.22 5.21
C GLU A 16 34.90 -1.46 4.12
N ASN A 17 34.94 -2.66 3.54
CA ASN A 17 36.05 -3.08 2.67
C ASN A 17 35.62 -3.45 1.23
N HIS A 18 34.32 -3.69 1.00
CA HIS A 18 33.80 -4.18 -0.29
C HIS A 18 32.46 -3.54 -0.62
N SER A 19 32.40 -2.19 -0.59
CA SER A 19 31.18 -1.40 -0.84
C SER A 19 30.51 -1.67 -2.20
N ASP A 20 31.26 -2.29 -3.09
CA ASP A 20 30.97 -2.57 -4.49
C ASP A 20 30.48 -4.02 -4.70
N ASP A 21 30.56 -4.90 -3.69
CA ASP A 21 30.00 -6.26 -3.73
C ASP A 21 28.52 -6.30 -3.32
N VAL A 22 27.68 -5.78 -4.20
CA VAL A 22 26.23 -5.70 -4.04
C VAL A 22 25.59 -7.10 -3.95
N SER A 23 26.14 -8.11 -4.63
CA SER A 23 25.58 -9.47 -4.66
C SER A 23 25.70 -10.19 -3.31
N SER A 24 26.87 -10.11 -2.67
CA SER A 24 27.07 -10.66 -1.31
C SER A 24 26.22 -9.90 -0.29
N MET A 25 26.08 -8.59 -0.46
CA MET A 25 25.21 -7.77 0.37
C MET A 25 23.74 -8.20 0.25
N LYS A 26 23.19 -8.41 -0.96
CA LYS A 26 21.82 -8.91 -1.14
C LYS A 26 21.56 -10.19 -0.35
N LYS A 27 22.49 -11.14 -0.42
CA LYS A 27 22.38 -12.42 0.30
C LYS A 27 22.39 -12.18 1.81
N ALA A 28 23.25 -11.30 2.31
CA ALA A 28 23.29 -10.93 3.72
C ALA A 28 22.02 -10.20 4.18
N LEU A 29 21.52 -9.23 3.40
CA LEU A 29 20.26 -8.52 3.64
C LEU A 29 19.07 -9.47 3.62
N LYS A 30 19.05 -10.45 2.72
CA LYS A 30 17.99 -11.46 2.67
C LYS A 30 17.98 -12.32 3.94
N ILE A 31 19.14 -12.66 4.47
CA ILE A 31 19.22 -13.41 5.73
C ILE A 31 18.86 -12.53 6.93
N LEU A 32 19.23 -11.25 6.93
CA LEU A 32 18.76 -10.28 7.93
C LEU A 32 17.24 -10.08 7.86
N SER A 33 16.66 -9.96 6.66
CA SER A 33 15.22 -9.83 6.44
C SER A 33 14.48 -11.04 7.00
N LEU A 34 14.92 -12.26 6.65
CA LEU A 34 14.39 -13.49 7.22
C LEU A 34 14.53 -13.47 8.75
N SER A 35 15.70 -13.10 9.27
CA SER A 35 15.95 -13.00 10.71
C SER A 35 14.97 -12.03 11.39
N SER A 36 14.81 -10.81 10.89
CA SER A 36 13.85 -9.81 11.40
C SER A 36 12.41 -10.31 11.34
N ILE A 37 12.05 -11.14 10.35
CA ILE A 37 10.74 -11.78 10.29
C ILE A 37 10.59 -12.85 11.38
N TYR A 38 11.61 -13.67 11.62
CA TYR A 38 11.57 -14.79 12.57
C TYR A 38 11.74 -14.38 14.03
N TYR A 39 12.59 -13.39 14.32
CA TYR A 39 12.76 -12.88 15.68
C TYR A 39 11.55 -12.00 16.03
N GLY A 40 10.92 -12.28 17.18
CA GLY A 40 9.74 -11.54 17.67
C GLY A 40 8.42 -12.30 17.52
N ILE A 41 8.48 -13.52 16.99
CA ILE A 41 7.36 -14.45 16.92
C ILE A 41 7.36 -15.28 18.22
N SER A 42 6.22 -15.39 18.92
CA SER A 42 6.15 -16.20 20.15
C SER A 42 6.44 -17.68 19.86
N ARG A 43 6.86 -18.46 20.86
CA ARG A 43 7.13 -19.90 20.66
C ARG A 43 5.90 -20.65 20.11
N GLN A 44 4.70 -20.28 20.57
CA GLN A 44 3.44 -20.84 20.06
C GLN A 44 3.20 -20.46 18.59
N ASP A 45 3.49 -19.21 18.21
CA ASP A 45 3.36 -18.75 16.83
C ASP A 45 4.40 -19.38 15.91
N ALA A 46 5.62 -19.62 16.41
CA ALA A 46 6.69 -20.31 15.70
C ALA A 46 6.39 -21.80 15.52
N ASP A 47 5.74 -22.44 16.49
CA ASP A 47 5.30 -23.82 16.40
C ASP A 47 4.05 -23.97 15.51
N ALA A 48 3.13 -23.00 15.55
CA ALA A 48 2.03 -22.89 14.59
C ALA A 48 2.55 -22.66 13.17
N TRP A 49 3.57 -21.80 13.00
CA TRP A 49 4.27 -21.62 11.74
C TRP A 49 4.93 -22.91 11.27
N ARG A 50 5.66 -23.63 12.13
CA ARG A 50 6.26 -24.93 11.77
C ARG A 50 5.22 -25.96 11.36
N ARG A 51 4.05 -25.99 12.03
CA ARG A 51 2.95 -26.90 11.69
C ARG A 51 2.31 -26.54 10.35
N ALA A 52 1.96 -25.27 10.15
CA ALA A 52 1.48 -24.76 8.87
C ALA A 52 2.52 -24.98 7.76
N PHE A 53 3.80 -24.80 8.10
CA PHE A 53 4.91 -24.98 7.18
C PHE A 53 5.01 -26.42 6.72
N ASN A 54 4.99 -27.35 7.66
CA ASN A 54 5.05 -28.78 7.39
C ASN A 54 3.80 -29.28 6.66
N SER A 55 2.62 -28.74 6.97
CA SER A 55 1.36 -29.07 6.29
C SER A 55 1.36 -28.61 4.83
N ASN A 56 1.72 -27.35 4.59
CA ASN A 56 1.87 -26.81 3.23
C ASN A 56 2.98 -27.55 2.47
N LYS A 57 4.14 -27.78 3.09
CA LYS A 57 5.22 -28.58 2.49
C LYS A 57 4.75 -29.98 2.11
N ARG A 58 3.89 -30.64 2.89
CA ARG A 58 3.29 -31.95 2.53
C ARG A 58 2.31 -31.84 1.36
N LEU A 59 1.42 -30.84 1.37
CA LEU A 59 0.46 -30.57 0.28
C LEU A 59 1.18 -30.29 -1.05
N PHE A 60 2.26 -29.52 -1.00
CA PHE A 60 3.08 -29.16 -2.16
C PHE A 60 4.05 -30.27 -2.58
N LYS A 61 4.57 -31.09 -1.65
CA LYS A 61 5.38 -32.27 -1.97
C LYS A 61 4.60 -33.31 -2.80
N ASN A 62 3.27 -33.32 -2.68
CA ASN A 62 2.39 -34.15 -3.51
C ASN A 62 2.02 -33.51 -4.88
N LYS A 63 2.41 -32.25 -5.14
CA LYS A 63 2.04 -31.51 -6.35
C LYS A 63 3.22 -30.91 -7.13
N ILE A 64 4.43 -30.92 -6.59
CA ILE A 64 5.60 -30.33 -7.23
C ILE A 64 6.63 -31.44 -7.44
N CYS A 65 6.61 -32.00 -8.65
CA CYS A 65 7.80 -32.62 -9.23
C CYS A 65 8.61 -31.51 -9.91
N ASP A 66 9.91 -31.47 -9.56
CA ASP A 66 11.02 -30.69 -10.10
C ASP A 66 11.11 -29.14 -9.95
N GLU A 67 12.35 -28.76 -9.58
CA GLU A 67 13.12 -27.53 -9.83
C GLU A 67 12.51 -26.13 -9.71
N ARG A 68 11.48 -25.91 -8.88
CA ARG A 68 10.92 -24.57 -8.66
C ARG A 68 11.25 -23.96 -7.29
N GLN A 69 12.41 -23.30 -7.19
CA GLN A 69 12.90 -22.58 -6.00
C GLN A 69 12.06 -21.33 -5.65
N ASP A 70 11.46 -20.69 -6.65
CA ASP A 70 10.48 -19.60 -6.61
C ASP A 70 9.26 -19.92 -5.73
N LEU A 71 8.79 -21.16 -5.73
CA LEU A 71 7.68 -21.58 -4.87
C LEU A 71 8.03 -21.55 -3.37
N ARG A 72 9.32 -21.61 -2.99
CA ARG A 72 9.74 -21.43 -1.58
C ARG A 72 9.51 -20.01 -1.09
N PHE A 73 9.57 -19.01 -1.97
CA PHE A 73 9.32 -17.61 -1.63
C PHE A 73 7.83 -17.37 -1.34
N LEU A 74 6.95 -17.82 -2.25
CA LEU A 74 5.49 -17.79 -2.06
C LEU A 74 5.08 -18.53 -0.77
N THR A 75 5.80 -19.60 -0.48
CA THR A 75 5.63 -20.42 0.71
C THR A 75 5.99 -19.63 1.98
N ILE A 76 7.14 -18.95 2.04
CA ILE A 76 7.53 -18.09 3.18
C ILE A 76 6.55 -16.92 3.37
N GLU A 77 6.09 -16.29 2.29
CA GLU A 77 5.15 -15.18 2.31
C GLU A 77 3.75 -15.60 2.79
N THR A 78 3.25 -16.74 2.29
CA THR A 78 1.99 -17.37 2.74
C THR A 78 2.08 -17.74 4.23
N MET A 79 3.22 -18.27 4.67
CA MET A 79 3.40 -18.67 6.06
C MET A 79 3.58 -17.47 7.01
N ALA A 80 4.18 -16.36 6.57
CA ALA A 80 4.24 -15.11 7.33
C ALA A 80 2.84 -14.48 7.52
N LEU A 81 1.99 -14.54 6.50
CA LEU A 81 0.58 -14.13 6.57
C LEU A 81 -0.23 -15.01 7.54
N GLN A 82 0.06 -16.32 7.62
CA GLN A 82 -0.59 -17.21 8.58
C GLN A 82 -0.17 -16.96 10.04
N ILE A 83 1.07 -16.54 10.31
CA ILE A 83 1.52 -16.15 11.66
C ILE A 83 0.87 -14.86 12.14
N GLU A 84 0.72 -13.86 11.26
CA GLU A 84 0.05 -12.59 11.62
C GLU A 84 -1.36 -12.82 12.18
N ASN A 85 -1.96 -13.97 11.88
CA ASN A 85 -3.27 -14.34 12.37
C ASN A 85 -3.26 -15.00 13.76
N ASN A 86 -2.13 -15.40 14.36
CA ASN A 86 -2.15 -16.23 15.59
C ASN A 86 -2.40 -15.48 16.93
N GLY A 87 -2.57 -14.16 16.93
CA GLY A 87 -3.22 -13.43 18.03
C GLY A 87 -4.73 -13.47 17.87
N GLN A 88 -5.33 -14.66 17.97
CA GLN A 88 -6.64 -14.94 17.37
C GLN A 88 -7.77 -14.89 18.39
N SER A 89 -8.70 -13.96 18.19
CA SER A 89 -10.08 -14.09 18.67
C SER A 89 -10.94 -14.67 17.55
N SER A 90 -11.97 -15.43 17.92
CA SER A 90 -12.90 -16.06 16.99
C SER A 90 -14.32 -15.58 17.26
N ILE A 91 -15.02 -15.18 16.21
CA ILE A 91 -16.44 -14.82 16.26
C ILE A 91 -17.20 -15.89 15.46
N THR A 92 -18.27 -16.42 16.04
CA THR A 92 -19.20 -17.32 15.35
C THR A 92 -20.28 -16.47 14.70
N ILE A 93 -20.42 -16.58 13.37
CA ILE A 93 -21.45 -15.86 12.61
C ILE A 93 -22.48 -16.90 12.16
N ILE A 94 -23.76 -16.62 12.41
CA ILE A 94 -24.89 -17.47 12.00
C ILE A 94 -25.18 -17.17 10.52
N ASP A 95 -25.27 -18.22 9.71
CA ASP A 95 -25.43 -18.15 8.24
C ASP A 95 -26.92 -17.93 7.88
N ASP A 96 -27.26 -16.71 7.48
CA ASP A 96 -28.64 -16.27 7.18
C ASP A 96 -29.02 -16.36 5.68
N GLY A 97 -28.30 -17.16 4.87
CA GLY A 97 -28.59 -17.27 3.44
C GLY A 97 -28.16 -16.04 2.64
N CYS A 98 -26.95 -15.54 2.93
CA CYS A 98 -26.41 -14.29 2.40
C CYS A 98 -26.33 -14.24 0.86
N HIS A 99 -26.74 -13.08 0.33
CA HIS A 99 -26.52 -12.67 -1.04
C HIS A 99 -25.28 -11.77 -1.15
N PRO A 100 -24.54 -11.80 -2.28
CA PRO A 100 -23.35 -10.97 -2.45
C PRO A 100 -23.68 -9.47 -2.48
N GLY A 101 -22.72 -8.64 -2.10
CA GLY A 101 -22.82 -7.18 -2.16
C GLY A 101 -22.85 -6.50 -0.79
N ASP A 102 -23.29 -5.25 -0.78
CA ASP A 102 -23.30 -4.41 0.41
C ASP A 102 -24.57 -4.68 1.23
N ARG A 103 -24.38 -5.02 2.50
CA ARG A 103 -25.43 -5.49 3.40
C ARG A 103 -25.30 -4.83 4.77
N ASP A 104 -26.30 -4.98 5.63
CA ASP A 104 -26.28 -4.37 6.96
C ASP A 104 -25.27 -5.07 7.88
N ASP A 105 -25.16 -6.40 7.76
CA ASP A 105 -24.25 -7.25 8.52
C ASP A 105 -22.76 -7.03 8.18
N ASN A 106 -22.45 -6.52 6.99
CA ASN A 106 -21.10 -6.21 6.54
C ASN A 106 -20.76 -4.71 6.49
N ALA A 107 -21.74 -3.83 6.74
CA ALA A 107 -21.56 -2.38 6.70
C ALA A 107 -20.44 -1.89 7.63
N TRP A 108 -20.27 -2.51 8.79
CA TRP A 108 -19.23 -2.15 9.76
C TRP A 108 -17.80 -2.36 9.26
N LEU A 109 -17.59 -3.08 8.14
CA LEU A 109 -16.29 -3.28 7.51
C LEU A 109 -15.85 -2.09 6.65
N THR A 110 -16.77 -1.20 6.29
CA THR A 110 -16.49 -0.04 5.45
C THR A 110 -15.94 1.12 6.28
N ILE A 111 -15.29 2.08 5.62
CA ILE A 111 -14.87 3.33 6.28
C ILE A 111 -16.06 4.26 6.56
N ASP A 112 -17.19 4.04 5.92
CA ASP A 112 -18.41 4.84 6.05
C ASP A 112 -19.00 4.70 7.45
N GLY A 113 -19.16 5.84 8.14
CA GLY A 113 -19.61 5.87 9.53
C GLY A 113 -18.58 5.34 10.54
N TYR A 114 -17.37 4.95 10.10
CA TYR A 114 -16.32 4.55 11.03
C TYR A 114 -15.81 5.76 11.83
N ILE A 115 -15.84 5.61 13.15
CA ILE A 115 -15.28 6.58 14.09
C ILE A 115 -14.00 5.96 14.66
N PRO A 116 -12.81 6.56 14.41
CA PRO A 116 -11.56 6.04 14.95
C PRO A 116 -11.58 5.97 16.49
N PRO A 117 -11.06 4.89 17.08
CA PRO A 117 -10.87 4.78 18.52
C PRO A 117 -10.10 5.97 19.09
N LYS A 118 -10.56 6.51 20.23
CA LYS A 118 -9.92 7.62 20.92
C LYS A 118 -9.11 7.16 22.13
N THR A 119 -9.39 5.95 22.63
CA THR A 119 -8.68 5.37 23.77
C THR A 119 -7.96 4.08 23.38
N GLN A 120 -6.88 3.76 24.08
CA GLN A 120 -6.12 2.53 23.85
C GLN A 120 -6.99 1.27 24.04
N ILE A 121 -7.95 1.31 24.97
CA ILE A 121 -8.88 0.21 25.22
C ILE A 121 -9.79 -0.02 24.02
N GLU A 122 -10.41 1.04 23.49
CA GLU A 122 -11.23 0.95 22.28
C GLU A 122 -10.42 0.42 21.10
N TRP A 123 -9.18 0.89 20.93
CA TRP A 123 -8.29 0.42 19.87
C TRP A 123 -7.97 -1.08 19.99
N GLU A 124 -7.61 -1.55 21.19
CA GLU A 124 -7.33 -2.97 21.45
C GLU A 124 -8.55 -3.87 21.23
N GLN A 125 -9.76 -3.35 21.52
CA GLN A 125 -11.03 -4.07 21.37
C GLN A 125 -11.62 -4.00 19.95
N THR A 126 -11.19 -3.06 19.12
CA THR A 126 -11.72 -2.88 17.77
C THR A 126 -11.37 -4.09 16.89
N CYS A 127 -12.40 -4.72 16.32
CA CYS A 127 -12.24 -5.81 15.36
C CYS A 127 -11.91 -5.27 13.97
N PHE A 128 -10.73 -5.59 13.44
CA PHE A 128 -10.32 -5.30 12.06
C PHE A 128 -10.17 -6.60 11.25
N LEU A 129 -10.84 -6.67 10.10
CA LEU A 129 -10.75 -7.80 9.18
C LEU A 129 -9.88 -7.43 7.98
N ASP A 130 -8.59 -7.75 8.09
CA ASP A 130 -7.57 -7.39 7.08
C ASP A 130 -7.85 -7.92 5.67
N LYS A 131 -8.56 -9.03 5.55
CA LYS A 131 -8.84 -9.67 4.25
C LYS A 131 -10.16 -9.16 3.69
N LEU A 132 -10.08 -8.55 2.51
CA LEU A 132 -11.15 -7.80 1.86
C LEU A 132 -12.31 -8.68 1.38
N PHE A 133 -12.03 -9.95 1.06
CA PHE A 133 -13.04 -10.90 0.59
C PHE A 133 -14.06 -11.30 1.68
N HIS A 134 -13.73 -11.14 2.97
CA HIS A 134 -14.67 -11.51 4.03
C HIS A 134 -15.90 -10.63 4.00
N GLY A 135 -17.06 -11.29 4.05
CA GLY A 135 -18.35 -10.62 4.15
C GLY A 135 -18.85 -10.02 2.85
N TYR A 136 -18.13 -10.06 1.72
CA TYR A 136 -18.68 -9.54 0.47
C TYR A 136 -19.71 -10.50 -0.14
N ASN A 137 -19.30 -11.75 -0.41
CA ASN A 137 -20.23 -12.77 -0.91
C ASN A 137 -21.05 -13.39 0.22
N THR A 138 -20.37 -14.09 1.12
CA THR A 138 -20.96 -14.71 2.32
C THR A 138 -19.96 -14.66 3.48
N TRP A 139 -20.43 -14.93 4.69
CA TRP A 139 -19.56 -15.09 5.86
C TRP A 139 -19.11 -16.53 6.01
N PRO A 140 -17.83 -16.79 6.35
CA PRO A 140 -17.47 -18.10 6.86
C PRO A 140 -18.08 -18.28 8.25
N LYS A 141 -18.35 -19.54 8.63
CA LYS A 141 -18.89 -19.89 9.97
C LYS A 141 -18.10 -19.29 11.13
N ILE A 142 -16.78 -19.23 10.96
CA ILE A 142 -15.85 -18.66 11.94
C ILE A 142 -14.90 -17.73 11.21
N VAL A 143 -14.85 -16.48 11.65
CA VAL A 143 -13.84 -15.51 11.22
C VAL A 143 -12.79 -15.37 12.30
N LYS A 144 -11.53 -15.39 11.88
CA LYS A 144 -10.35 -15.21 12.73
C LYS A 144 -9.73 -13.87 12.40
N TYR A 145 -9.41 -13.08 13.43
CA TYR A 145 -8.79 -11.77 13.27
C TYR A 145 -7.67 -11.54 14.29
N SER A 146 -6.74 -10.65 13.94
CA SER A 146 -5.62 -10.27 14.82
C SER A 146 -6.08 -9.24 15.86
N ILE A 147 -5.80 -9.50 17.13
CA ILE A 147 -5.94 -8.51 18.21
C ILE A 147 -4.95 -7.36 17.97
N ASN A 148 -5.34 -6.11 18.27
CA ASN A 148 -4.49 -4.92 18.13
C ASN A 148 -3.54 -4.73 19.31
N LYS A 149 -2.98 -5.83 19.79
CA LYS A 149 -2.10 -5.87 20.94
C LYS A 149 -0.99 -6.86 20.65
N ARG A 150 0.25 -6.40 20.78
CA ARG A 150 1.44 -7.23 20.62
C ARG A 150 2.52 -6.77 21.57
N GLU A 151 3.10 -7.71 22.29
CA GLU A 151 4.32 -7.47 23.05
C GLU A 151 5.51 -7.26 22.10
N ARG A 152 6.31 -6.23 22.36
CA ARG A 152 7.51 -5.87 21.58
C ARG A 152 8.77 -6.10 22.40
N TYR A 153 9.89 -6.12 21.69
CA TYR A 153 11.17 -6.11 22.36
C TYR A 153 11.47 -4.74 22.96
N SER A 154 11.65 -4.74 24.26
CA SER A 154 12.20 -3.68 25.10
C SER A 154 13.59 -4.08 25.54
N ARG A 155 14.36 -3.15 26.12
CA ARG A 155 15.68 -3.46 26.69
C ARG A 155 15.66 -4.62 27.71
N ASN A 156 14.51 -4.91 28.32
CA ASN A 156 14.37 -5.90 29.40
C ASN A 156 13.94 -7.30 28.94
N ASN A 157 13.26 -7.44 27.81
CA ASN A 157 12.74 -8.73 27.30
C ASN A 157 13.36 -9.13 25.95
N MET A 158 14.38 -8.41 25.49
CA MET A 158 15.03 -8.63 24.20
C MET A 158 16.01 -9.81 24.25
N PRO A 159 15.83 -10.84 23.40
CA PRO A 159 16.79 -11.92 23.29
C PRO A 159 18.08 -11.43 22.64
N GLU A 160 19.19 -12.11 22.91
CA GLU A 160 20.54 -11.76 22.41
C GLU A 160 20.57 -11.46 20.90
N GLN A 161 19.83 -12.21 20.09
CA GLN A 161 19.82 -12.03 18.63
C GLN A 161 19.10 -10.75 18.21
N ALA A 162 18.03 -10.38 18.93
CA ALA A 162 17.36 -9.11 18.72
C ALA A 162 18.20 -7.95 19.24
N ALA A 163 19.02 -8.15 20.29
CA ALA A 163 19.96 -7.15 20.79
C ALA A 163 21.04 -6.79 19.76
N ILE A 164 21.50 -7.76 18.97
CA ILE A 164 22.41 -7.50 17.85
C ILE A 164 21.74 -6.57 16.84
N LEU A 165 20.56 -6.94 16.34
CA LEU A 165 19.82 -6.09 15.39
C LEU A 165 19.58 -4.70 15.97
N TYR A 166 19.17 -4.63 17.24
CA TYR A 166 18.96 -3.37 17.93
C TYR A 166 20.22 -2.51 17.95
N SER A 167 21.36 -3.06 18.39
CA SER A 167 22.61 -2.30 18.45
C SER A 167 23.05 -1.76 17.09
N ARG A 168 22.77 -2.47 16.00
CA ARG A 168 23.13 -2.06 14.64
C ARG A 168 22.22 -0.97 14.10
N PHE A 169 20.91 -1.15 14.20
CA PHE A 169 19.96 -0.16 13.69
C PHE A 169 19.85 1.09 14.58
N MET A 170 20.35 1.02 15.82
CA MET A 170 20.55 2.19 16.68
C MET A 170 21.75 3.05 16.26
N ASP A 171 22.74 2.50 15.54
CA ASP A 171 23.86 3.27 15.01
C ASP A 171 23.46 3.97 13.70
N SER A 172 23.38 5.30 13.74
CA SER A 172 23.02 6.12 12.58
C SER A 172 24.01 5.96 11.43
N ASN A 173 25.29 5.69 11.71
CA ASN A 173 26.29 5.45 10.66
C ASN A 173 26.01 4.16 9.90
N PHE A 174 25.62 3.10 10.62
CA PHE A 174 25.21 1.85 10.00
C PHE A 174 23.98 2.06 9.10
N VAL A 175 22.94 2.75 9.58
CA VAL A 175 21.73 3.06 8.79
C VAL A 175 22.06 3.87 7.53
N LYS A 176 22.92 4.88 7.66
CA LYS A 176 23.38 5.69 6.53
C LYS A 176 24.13 4.86 5.49
N ARG A 177 25.11 4.05 5.90
CA ARG A 177 25.87 3.20 4.97
C ARG A 177 24.97 2.14 4.31
N LEU A 178 24.09 1.52 5.10
CA LEU A 178 23.11 0.54 4.62
C LEU A 178 22.24 1.11 3.49
N THR A 179 21.68 2.29 3.68
CA THR A 179 20.81 2.93 2.68
C THR A 179 21.60 3.38 1.44
N GLN A 180 22.83 3.88 1.61
CA GLN A 180 23.70 4.19 0.47
C GLN A 180 23.99 2.97 -0.40
N LEU A 181 24.24 1.83 0.21
CA LEU A 181 24.46 0.60 -0.55
C LEU A 181 23.18 0.11 -1.24
N MET A 182 22.02 0.25 -0.59
CA MET A 182 20.73 -0.09 -1.22
C MET A 182 20.41 0.78 -2.44
N ILE A 183 20.89 2.03 -2.48
CA ILE A 183 20.77 2.91 -3.65
C ILE A 183 21.62 2.39 -4.81
N LEU A 184 22.85 1.93 -4.52
CA LEU A 184 23.74 1.35 -5.54
C LEU A 184 23.20 0.02 -6.08
N ASP A 185 22.35 -0.64 -5.31
CA ASP A 185 21.66 -1.86 -5.67
C ASP A 185 20.44 -1.63 -6.58
N ASP A 186 20.65 -0.88 -7.67
CA ASP A 186 19.74 -0.82 -8.80
C ASP A 186 20.14 -1.96 -9.75
N GLU A 187 19.48 -3.12 -9.63
CA GLU A 187 19.43 -4.03 -10.77
C GLU A 187 18.69 -3.31 -11.91
N ASP A 188 19.13 -3.55 -13.15
CA ASP A 188 18.32 -3.36 -14.36
C ASP A 188 17.10 -4.30 -14.29
N ASP A 189 16.28 -4.17 -13.25
CA ASP A 189 15.01 -4.87 -13.11
C ASP A 189 14.12 -4.32 -14.22
N ASN A 190 13.69 -5.23 -15.11
CA ASN A 190 12.76 -4.96 -16.21
C ASN A 190 11.41 -4.34 -15.74
N ASP A 191 11.20 -4.20 -14.43
CA ASP A 191 10.03 -3.60 -13.81
C ASP A 191 10.45 -2.41 -12.92
N GLU A 192 10.74 -1.30 -13.60
CA GLU A 192 11.30 -0.05 -13.07
C GLU A 192 10.45 0.61 -11.95
N THR A 193 9.27 0.05 -11.67
CA THR A 193 8.19 0.62 -10.87
C THR A 193 7.96 -0.06 -9.52
N THR A 194 8.56 -1.22 -9.28
CA THR A 194 8.29 -2.03 -8.08
C THR A 194 9.33 -1.85 -6.98
N LEU A 195 8.87 -1.90 -5.72
CA LEU A 195 9.73 -1.89 -4.54
C LEU A 195 10.34 -3.28 -4.32
N ASP A 196 11.55 -3.35 -3.78
CA ASP A 196 12.16 -4.63 -3.42
C ASP A 196 11.41 -5.25 -2.23
N LYS A 197 10.77 -6.40 -2.51
CA LYS A 197 9.96 -7.14 -1.52
C LYS A 197 10.77 -7.58 -0.30
N THR A 198 12.06 -7.88 -0.46
CA THR A 198 12.94 -8.35 0.61
C THR A 198 13.29 -7.22 1.57
N ARG A 199 13.63 -6.04 1.04
CA ARG A 199 13.94 -4.82 1.81
C ARG A 199 12.70 -4.30 2.51
N PHE A 200 11.57 -4.21 1.80
CA PHE A 200 10.27 -3.90 2.41
C PHE A 200 9.96 -4.84 3.59
N ALA A 201 10.13 -6.16 3.42
CA ALA A 201 9.86 -7.12 4.47
C ALA A 201 10.82 -6.99 5.68
N MET A 202 12.06 -6.59 5.44
CA MET A 202 13.04 -6.29 6.49
C MET A 202 12.60 -5.10 7.34
N PHE A 203 12.29 -3.96 6.71
CA PHE A 203 11.83 -2.76 7.41
C PHE A 203 10.51 -3.01 8.14
N LYS A 204 9.55 -3.67 7.48
CA LYS A 204 8.32 -4.14 8.13
C LYS A 204 8.62 -4.93 9.40
N GLY A 205 9.52 -5.91 9.34
CA GLY A 205 9.91 -6.73 10.48
C GLY A 205 10.53 -5.90 11.61
N LEU A 206 11.41 -4.96 11.26
CA LEU A 206 12.08 -4.07 12.20
C LEU A 206 11.09 -3.25 13.03
N PHE A 207 10.22 -2.48 12.37
CA PHE A 207 9.22 -1.64 13.05
C PHE A 207 8.14 -2.47 13.77
N ARG A 208 7.80 -3.66 13.25
CA ARG A 208 6.90 -4.59 13.94
C ARG A 208 7.45 -5.06 15.29
N ASN A 209 8.75 -5.32 15.38
CA ASN A 209 9.37 -5.94 16.55
C ASN A 209 9.88 -4.91 17.58
N PHE A 210 10.44 -3.79 17.12
CA PHE A 210 11.12 -2.80 17.95
C PHE A 210 10.33 -1.49 18.11
N GLY A 211 9.20 -1.34 17.41
CA GLY A 211 8.36 -0.15 17.56
C GLY A 211 9.08 1.12 17.07
N LEU A 212 9.02 2.16 17.89
CA LEU A 212 9.60 3.47 17.63
C LEU A 212 11.12 3.55 17.85
N ALA A 213 11.78 2.48 18.32
CA ALA A 213 13.17 2.54 18.77
C ALA A 213 14.17 3.14 17.76
N PHE A 214 13.89 3.04 16.46
CA PHE A 214 14.76 3.55 15.39
C PHE A 214 14.11 4.67 14.58
N ILE A 215 12.98 5.23 15.05
CA ILE A 215 12.20 6.19 14.26
C ILE A 215 13.05 7.41 13.90
N ASP A 216 13.78 7.98 14.86
CA ASP A 216 14.65 9.15 14.64
C ASP A 216 15.73 8.87 13.59
N ASN A 217 16.48 7.78 13.75
CA ASN A 217 17.55 7.39 12.83
C ASN A 217 17.04 7.21 11.39
N PHE A 218 15.87 6.58 11.22
CA PHE A 218 15.30 6.39 9.89
C PHE A 218 14.64 7.65 9.34
N MET A 219 13.98 8.46 10.17
CA MET A 219 13.39 9.72 9.75
C MET A 219 14.48 10.68 9.25
N GLU A 220 15.58 10.84 10.00
CA GLU A 220 16.75 11.60 9.55
C GLU A 220 17.22 11.11 8.17
N GLN A 221 17.36 9.79 8.01
CA GLN A 221 17.86 9.23 6.77
C GLN A 221 16.89 9.39 5.59
N VAL A 222 15.57 9.20 5.77
CA VAL A 222 14.61 9.39 4.66
C VAL A 222 14.54 10.85 4.22
N TYR A 223 14.69 11.81 5.15
CA TYR A 223 14.82 13.23 4.80
C TYR A 223 16.05 13.49 3.94
N VAL A 224 17.21 12.90 4.27
CA VAL A 224 18.42 13.00 3.44
C VAL A 224 18.19 12.41 2.05
N LEU A 225 17.52 11.26 1.96
CA LEU A 225 17.29 10.56 0.69
C LEU A 225 16.39 11.35 -0.29
N ILE A 226 15.30 11.97 0.19
CA ILE A 226 14.40 12.74 -0.68
C ILE A 226 15.02 14.08 -1.15
N HIS A 227 16.08 14.53 -0.47
CA HIS A 227 16.84 15.74 -0.81
C HIS A 227 18.11 15.46 -1.62
N GLU A 228 18.28 14.23 -2.12
CA GLU A 228 19.43 13.88 -2.95
C GLU A 228 19.49 14.78 -4.19
N LYS A 229 20.63 15.44 -4.37
CA LYS A 229 20.86 16.43 -5.45
C LYS A 229 21.52 15.79 -6.67
N MET A 230 22.19 14.66 -6.50
CA MET A 230 22.77 13.89 -7.60
C MET A 230 21.65 13.22 -8.40
N LYS A 231 21.43 13.69 -9.64
CA LYS A 231 20.33 13.21 -10.51
C LYS A 231 20.38 11.70 -10.71
N GLU A 232 21.58 11.16 -10.86
CA GLU A 232 21.87 9.74 -11.06
C GLU A 232 21.50 8.88 -9.84
N LYS A 233 21.46 9.45 -8.63
CA LYS A 233 21.07 8.73 -7.39
C LYS A 233 19.65 9.01 -6.95
N GLN A 234 19.02 10.07 -7.44
CA GLN A 234 17.70 10.51 -6.99
C GLN A 234 16.64 9.39 -7.10
N LYS A 235 16.65 8.62 -8.20
CA LYS A 235 15.73 7.50 -8.43
C LYS A 235 15.87 6.44 -7.34
N GLY A 236 17.10 5.92 -7.15
CA GLY A 236 17.40 4.94 -6.10
C GLY A 236 17.14 5.47 -4.69
N SER A 237 17.43 6.75 -4.42
CA SER A 237 17.17 7.39 -3.13
C SER A 237 15.67 7.44 -2.79
N HIS A 238 14.83 7.86 -3.74
CA HIS A 238 13.36 7.85 -3.54
C HIS A 238 12.82 6.43 -3.40
N ARG A 239 13.34 5.46 -4.16
CA ARG A 239 12.97 4.04 -4.04
C ARG A 239 13.26 3.50 -2.64
N VAL A 240 14.47 3.70 -2.13
CA VAL A 240 14.87 3.23 -0.78
C VAL A 240 14.07 3.96 0.31
N ALA A 241 13.84 5.26 0.18
CA ALA A 241 13.00 6.02 1.12
C ALA A 241 11.56 5.48 1.14
N ALA A 242 10.97 5.22 -0.03
CA ALA A 242 9.66 4.62 -0.18
C ALA A 242 9.56 3.23 0.48
N GLU A 243 10.57 2.38 0.35
CA GLU A 243 10.62 1.06 1.00
C GLU A 243 10.66 1.14 2.53
N ILE A 244 11.45 2.07 3.07
CA ILE A 244 11.54 2.32 4.51
C ILE A 244 10.18 2.75 5.04
N VAL A 245 9.55 3.75 4.41
CA VAL A 245 8.26 4.30 4.83
C VAL A 245 7.14 3.27 4.70
N ALA A 246 7.12 2.50 3.61
CA ALA A 246 6.17 1.39 3.45
C ALA A 246 6.34 0.36 4.58
N GLY A 247 7.60 0.04 4.93
CA GLY A 247 7.93 -0.83 6.05
C GLY A 247 7.48 -0.28 7.40
N MET A 248 7.64 1.02 7.67
CA MET A 248 7.16 1.70 8.88
C MET A 248 5.64 1.55 9.02
N ILE A 249 4.90 1.99 8.00
CA ILE A 249 3.44 1.96 8.00
C ILE A 249 2.95 0.51 8.13
N ARG A 250 3.54 -0.43 7.39
CA ARG A 250 3.15 -1.85 7.46
C ARG A 250 3.49 -2.49 8.81
N GLY A 251 4.67 -2.19 9.35
CA GLY A 251 5.15 -2.69 10.64
C GLY A 251 4.31 -2.17 11.81
N SER A 252 3.63 -1.04 11.63
CA SER A 252 2.77 -0.42 12.63
C SER A 252 1.45 -1.13 12.90
N LYS A 253 1.11 -2.20 12.17
CA LYS A 253 -0.19 -2.92 12.22
C LYS A 253 -0.77 -3.08 13.64
N CYS A 254 0.05 -3.53 14.60
CA CYS A 254 -0.40 -3.86 15.97
C CYS A 254 0.12 -2.88 17.04
N TRP A 255 0.50 -1.66 16.65
CA TRP A 255 1.01 -0.61 17.54
C TRP A 255 -0.10 -0.04 18.44
N THR A 256 0.30 0.60 19.54
CA THR A 256 -0.62 1.37 20.39
C THR A 256 -1.06 2.64 19.68
N LEU A 257 -2.13 3.29 20.13
CA LEU A 257 -2.56 4.57 19.55
C LEU A 257 -1.47 5.63 19.68
N GLU A 258 -0.84 5.74 20.84
CA GLU A 258 0.26 6.68 21.09
C GLU A 258 1.40 6.51 20.08
N MET A 259 1.84 5.27 19.84
CA MET A 259 2.91 5.02 18.86
C MET A 259 2.46 5.32 17.42
N LEU A 260 1.18 5.11 17.10
CA LEU A 260 0.63 5.45 15.79
C LEU A 260 0.52 6.97 15.60
N ASP A 261 0.17 7.72 16.66
CA ASP A 261 0.10 9.18 16.63
C ASP A 261 1.50 9.77 16.42
N GLU A 262 2.49 9.31 17.18
CA GLU A 262 3.90 9.72 17.01
C GLU A 262 4.42 9.42 15.60
N LEU A 263 4.20 8.20 15.09
CA LEU A 263 4.60 7.84 13.73
C LEU A 263 3.98 8.77 12.68
N TRP A 264 2.69 9.07 12.80
CA TRP A 264 1.99 9.85 11.80
C TRP A 264 2.20 11.36 11.93
N GLU A 265 2.63 11.87 13.09
CA GLU A 265 3.14 13.24 13.21
C GLU A 265 4.38 13.44 12.34
N HIS A 266 5.33 12.50 12.41
CA HIS A 266 6.52 12.48 11.56
C HIS A 266 6.17 12.26 10.08
N LEU A 267 5.40 11.19 9.78
CA LEU A 267 5.10 10.82 8.39
C LEU A 267 4.23 11.85 7.68
N THR A 268 3.28 12.51 8.34
CA THR A 268 2.42 13.49 7.67
C THR A 268 3.25 14.67 7.17
N THR A 269 4.14 15.20 8.00
CA THR A 269 5.05 16.30 7.64
C THR A 269 5.96 15.87 6.48
N PHE A 270 6.60 14.72 6.61
CA PHE A 270 7.50 14.18 5.59
C PHE A 270 6.79 13.89 4.25
N LEU A 271 5.63 13.24 4.27
CA LEU A 271 4.90 12.88 3.04
C LEU A 271 4.34 14.11 2.32
N ASN A 272 3.98 15.18 3.03
CA ASN A 272 3.63 16.46 2.41
C ASN A 272 4.82 17.03 1.61
N GLU A 273 6.02 16.99 2.20
CA GLU A 273 7.24 17.44 1.53
C GLU A 273 7.63 16.56 0.35
N VAL A 274 7.45 15.24 0.46
CA VAL A 274 7.58 14.31 -0.66
C VAL A 274 6.67 14.75 -1.81
N CYS A 275 5.39 15.00 -1.55
CA CYS A 275 4.41 15.37 -2.58
C CYS A 275 4.78 16.67 -3.32
N ILE A 276 5.46 17.61 -2.65
CA ILE A 276 5.95 18.86 -3.26
C ILE A 276 7.13 18.61 -4.19
N ASN A 277 7.98 17.63 -3.85
CA ASN A 277 9.24 17.34 -4.53
C ASN A 277 9.16 16.16 -5.52
N LEU A 278 7.97 15.62 -5.80
CA LEU A 278 7.82 14.52 -6.75
C LEU A 278 8.24 14.94 -8.17
N SER A 279 8.92 14.03 -8.83
CA SER A 279 9.33 14.15 -10.23
C SER A 279 8.69 13.02 -11.07
N SER A 280 8.74 13.14 -12.40
CA SER A 280 8.18 12.16 -13.34
C SER A 280 8.71 10.74 -13.15
N ASN A 281 9.88 10.59 -12.52
CA ASN A 281 10.55 9.30 -12.36
C ASN A 281 10.53 8.79 -10.91
N THR A 282 9.90 9.52 -9.98
CA THR A 282 9.91 9.17 -8.55
C THR A 282 8.52 8.94 -7.98
N PHE A 283 7.47 9.52 -8.58
CA PHE A 283 6.09 9.37 -8.10
C PHE A 283 5.60 7.90 -8.11
N LEU A 284 6.12 7.07 -9.02
CA LEU A 284 5.80 5.64 -9.09
C LEU A 284 6.19 4.88 -7.82
N TYR A 285 7.38 5.15 -7.26
CA TYR A 285 7.84 4.51 -6.01
C TYR A 285 6.96 4.86 -4.83
N TRP A 286 6.45 6.09 -4.78
CA TRP A 286 5.56 6.52 -3.71
C TRP A 286 4.15 5.94 -3.85
N GLY A 287 3.65 5.73 -5.08
CA GLY A 287 2.45 4.92 -5.27
C GLY A 287 2.65 3.47 -4.80
N SER A 288 3.77 2.85 -5.19
CA SER A 288 4.13 1.51 -4.73
C SER A 288 4.30 1.45 -3.19
N CYS A 289 4.82 2.50 -2.56
CA CYS A 289 4.91 2.63 -1.10
C CYS A 289 3.53 2.50 -0.44
N PHE A 290 2.55 3.32 -0.88
CA PHE A 290 1.19 3.26 -0.35
C PHE A 290 0.54 1.90 -0.63
N LYS A 291 0.69 1.36 -1.85
CA LYS A 291 0.17 0.03 -2.20
C LYS A 291 0.69 -1.05 -1.24
N TYR A 292 2.01 -1.16 -1.09
CA TYR A 292 2.64 -2.16 -0.21
C TYR A 292 2.28 -1.97 1.27
N ALA A 293 2.20 -0.72 1.72
CA ALA A 293 1.81 -0.41 3.09
C ALA A 293 0.38 -0.88 3.40
N MET A 294 -0.56 -0.62 2.48
CA MET A 294 -2.00 -0.78 2.69
C MET A 294 -2.57 -2.13 2.23
N GLU A 295 -1.89 -2.87 1.36
CA GLU A 295 -2.40 -4.11 0.76
C GLU A 295 -2.86 -5.16 1.78
N ASN A 296 -3.96 -5.87 1.55
CA ASN A 296 -4.43 -6.92 2.47
C ASN A 296 -4.61 -6.39 3.92
N LYS A 297 -5.19 -5.20 4.09
CA LYS A 297 -5.51 -4.60 5.39
C LYS A 297 -6.93 -4.04 5.40
N ASP A 298 -7.47 -3.95 6.61
CA ASP A 298 -8.74 -3.31 6.85
C ASP A 298 -8.57 -1.79 6.68
N PRO A 299 -9.41 -1.10 5.88
CA PRO A 299 -9.28 0.34 5.67
C PRO A 299 -9.38 1.13 6.99
N ARG A 300 -10.14 0.62 7.97
CA ARG A 300 -10.31 1.28 9.27
C ARG A 300 -9.04 1.20 10.13
N ARG A 301 -8.23 0.15 9.95
CA ARG A 301 -6.87 0.06 10.52
C ARG A 301 -5.91 1.01 9.81
N MET A 302 -6.07 1.15 8.50
CA MET A 302 -5.30 2.05 7.63
C MET A 302 -5.93 3.45 7.50
N TYR A 303 -6.62 3.91 8.56
CA TYR A 303 -7.35 5.17 8.51
C TYR A 303 -6.45 6.39 8.25
N ARG A 304 -5.30 6.49 8.94
CA ARG A 304 -4.36 7.61 8.78
C ARG A 304 -3.78 7.75 7.36
N PRO A 305 -3.24 6.69 6.71
CA PRO A 305 -2.79 6.81 5.32
C PRO A 305 -3.94 7.10 4.35
N ILE A 306 -5.13 6.53 4.57
CA ILE A 306 -6.31 6.84 3.77
C ILE A 306 -6.69 8.32 3.91
N GLN A 307 -6.67 8.88 5.11
CA GLN A 307 -6.99 10.30 5.32
C GLN A 307 -5.94 11.22 4.69
N PHE A 308 -4.66 10.86 4.74
CA PHE A 308 -3.62 11.57 4.01
C PHE A 308 -3.92 11.61 2.50
N LEU A 309 -4.18 10.45 1.88
CA LEU A 309 -4.51 10.37 0.46
C LEU A 309 -5.85 11.06 0.12
N ARG A 310 -6.84 10.98 1.01
CA ARG A 310 -8.12 11.67 0.84
C ARG A 310 -7.96 13.19 0.87
N ALA A 311 -7.11 13.72 1.74
CA ALA A 311 -6.83 15.15 1.81
C ALA A 311 -6.23 15.67 0.50
N LEU A 312 -5.47 14.82 -0.22
CA LEU A 312 -4.93 15.17 -1.53
C LEU A 312 -6.02 15.44 -2.57
N ILE A 313 -7.21 14.82 -2.49
CA ILE A 313 -8.32 15.06 -3.45
C ILE A 313 -8.68 16.55 -3.51
N ASN A 314 -8.78 17.20 -2.35
CA ASN A 314 -9.21 18.59 -2.23
C ASN A 314 -8.07 19.60 -2.37
N ASN A 315 -6.83 19.14 -2.47
CA ASN A 315 -5.68 20.02 -2.47
C ASN A 315 -5.50 20.68 -3.85
N GLN A 316 -6.00 21.90 -4.00
CA GLN A 316 -5.96 22.69 -5.25
C GLN A 316 -4.64 23.47 -5.45
N THR A 317 -3.68 23.36 -4.54
CA THR A 317 -2.44 24.16 -4.55
C THR A 317 -1.35 23.64 -5.49
N SER A 318 -1.69 22.82 -6.50
CA SER A 318 -0.69 22.34 -7.45
C SER A 318 -0.12 23.50 -8.28
N VAL A 319 1.16 23.77 -8.07
CA VAL A 319 1.90 24.81 -8.80
C VAL A 319 2.20 24.39 -10.24
N ASN A 320 2.18 23.09 -10.54
CA ASN A 320 2.48 22.55 -11.86
C ASN A 320 1.68 21.27 -12.17
N THR A 321 1.58 20.95 -13.46
CA THR A 321 0.84 19.79 -14.00
C THR A 321 1.37 18.44 -13.48
N LEU A 322 2.68 18.32 -13.27
CA LEU A 322 3.30 17.07 -12.81
C LEU A 322 2.87 16.70 -11.39
N ASN A 323 2.76 17.69 -10.52
CA ASN A 323 2.30 17.52 -9.15
C ASN A 323 0.84 17.05 -9.14
N GLU A 324 0.01 17.49 -10.09
CA GLU A 324 -1.37 17.01 -10.24
C GLU A 324 -1.45 15.56 -10.69
N VAL A 325 -0.68 15.17 -11.71
CA VAL A 325 -0.62 13.78 -12.18
C VAL A 325 -0.15 12.86 -11.05
N SER A 326 0.91 13.27 -10.35
CA SER A 326 1.48 12.51 -9.24
C SER A 326 0.48 12.36 -8.10
N ARG A 327 -0.21 13.44 -7.73
CA ARG A 327 -1.27 13.46 -6.71
C ARG A 327 -2.38 12.45 -7.04
N TRP A 328 -2.90 12.50 -8.26
CA TRP A 328 -3.92 11.56 -8.71
C TRP A 328 -3.40 10.12 -8.70
N TYR A 329 -2.16 9.89 -9.15
CA TYR A 329 -1.56 8.56 -9.06
C TYR A 329 -1.43 8.02 -7.63
N LEU A 330 -1.13 8.88 -6.64
CA LEU A 330 -1.13 8.47 -5.23
C LEU A 330 -2.54 8.14 -4.73
N ILE A 331 -3.54 8.95 -5.10
CA ILE A 331 -4.96 8.71 -4.77
C ILE A 331 -5.44 7.37 -5.35
N GLN A 332 -4.97 7.02 -6.55
CA GLN A 332 -5.29 5.75 -7.23
C GLN A 332 -5.01 4.52 -6.35
N GLN A 333 -4.02 4.59 -5.44
CA GLN A 333 -3.64 3.47 -4.58
C GLN A 333 -4.72 3.08 -3.56
N LEU A 334 -5.76 3.90 -3.38
CA LEU A 334 -6.94 3.59 -2.58
C LEU A 334 -7.77 2.42 -3.17
N ASP A 335 -7.62 2.11 -4.46
CA ASP A 335 -8.26 0.97 -5.13
C ASP A 335 -8.02 -0.36 -4.41
N ILE A 336 -6.91 -0.45 -3.69
CA ILE A 336 -6.56 -1.63 -2.89
C ILE A 336 -7.61 -1.98 -1.82
N PHE A 337 -8.50 -1.06 -1.42
CA PHE A 337 -9.55 -1.31 -0.44
C PHE A 337 -10.91 -1.67 -1.04
N GLU A 338 -11.02 -1.62 -2.38
CA GLU A 338 -12.15 -2.14 -3.13
C GLU A 338 -13.51 -1.58 -2.64
N TRP A 339 -14.48 -2.46 -2.43
CA TRP A 339 -15.84 -2.18 -2.00
C TRP A 339 -15.95 -1.55 -0.60
N ARG A 340 -14.87 -1.48 0.19
CA ARG A 340 -14.92 -1.04 1.60
C ARG A 340 -14.72 0.46 1.83
N ILE A 341 -14.59 1.27 0.78
CA ILE A 341 -14.41 2.73 0.89
C ILE A 341 -15.39 3.57 0.02
N PRO A 342 -16.70 3.26 -0.02
CA PRO A 342 -17.63 3.93 -0.94
C PRO A 342 -17.71 5.46 -0.81
N SER A 343 -17.73 6.07 0.39
CA SER A 343 -17.74 7.55 0.50
C SER A 343 -16.52 8.22 -0.10
N ILE A 344 -15.38 7.54 -0.13
CA ILE A 344 -14.17 8.09 -0.75
C ILE A 344 -14.34 8.07 -2.26
N TRP A 345 -14.88 6.99 -2.82
CA TRP A 345 -15.19 6.91 -4.25
C TRP A 345 -16.20 7.96 -4.69
N TYR A 346 -17.25 8.22 -3.90
CA TYR A 346 -18.16 9.34 -4.14
C TYR A 346 -17.43 10.68 -4.16
N SER A 347 -16.59 10.95 -3.15
CA SER A 347 -15.84 12.21 -3.07
C SER A 347 -14.91 12.41 -4.27
N ILE A 348 -14.28 11.33 -4.75
CA ILE A 348 -13.41 11.34 -5.93
C ILE A 348 -14.24 11.60 -7.19
N ASN A 349 -15.34 10.87 -7.36
CA ASN A 349 -16.19 10.93 -8.53
C ASN A 349 -16.76 12.36 -8.72
N GLU A 350 -17.29 12.94 -7.65
CA GLU A 350 -17.78 14.32 -7.62
C GLU A 350 -16.69 15.36 -7.93
N HIS A 351 -15.46 15.13 -7.50
CA HIS A 351 -14.35 16.03 -7.77
C HIS A 351 -13.92 15.95 -9.23
N VAL A 352 -13.78 14.74 -9.78
CA VAL A 352 -13.37 14.52 -11.18
C VAL A 352 -14.41 15.10 -12.14
N LYS A 353 -15.72 14.87 -11.89
CA LYS A 353 -16.82 15.42 -12.71
C LYS A 353 -16.75 16.95 -12.85
N LYS A 354 -16.27 17.66 -11.83
CA LYS A 354 -16.14 19.12 -11.84
C LYS A 354 -14.95 19.63 -12.67
N GLN A 355 -14.01 18.74 -13.02
CA GLN A 355 -12.73 19.09 -13.67
C GLN A 355 -12.52 18.37 -15.00
N LEU A 356 -13.59 17.89 -15.66
CA LEU A 356 -13.49 17.17 -16.93
C LEU A 356 -12.86 18.01 -18.06
N ASP A 357 -12.99 19.34 -17.98
CA ASP A 357 -12.45 20.33 -18.92
C ASP A 357 -11.02 20.76 -18.58
N HIS A 358 -10.31 20.01 -17.74
CA HIS A 358 -8.94 20.34 -17.34
C HIS A 358 -8.03 20.59 -18.56
N PRO A 359 -7.21 21.66 -18.58
CA PRO A 359 -6.48 22.07 -19.79
C PRO A 359 -5.42 21.05 -20.25
N PHE A 360 -4.84 20.30 -19.31
CA PHE A 360 -3.78 19.34 -19.60
C PHE A 360 -4.32 17.92 -19.79
N LYS A 361 -4.12 17.37 -21.00
CA LYS A 361 -4.48 16.00 -21.38
C LYS A 361 -4.01 14.94 -20.38
N VAL A 362 -2.73 14.97 -19.99
CA VAL A 362 -2.15 13.97 -19.08
C VAL A 362 -2.84 13.92 -17.71
N VAL A 363 -3.40 15.04 -17.26
CA VAL A 363 -4.15 15.11 -16.01
C VAL A 363 -5.55 14.53 -16.22
N ARG A 364 -6.22 14.87 -17.34
CA ARG A 364 -7.51 14.26 -17.71
C ARG A 364 -7.38 12.74 -17.80
N ASP A 365 -6.39 12.23 -18.53
CA ASP A 365 -6.12 10.79 -18.69
C ASP A 365 -6.00 10.09 -17.33
N ARG A 366 -5.32 10.71 -16.36
CA ARG A 366 -5.20 10.17 -15.01
C ARG A 366 -6.51 10.23 -14.22
N MET A 367 -7.28 11.32 -14.36
CA MET A 367 -8.59 11.47 -13.72
C MET A 367 -9.58 10.41 -14.23
N VAL A 368 -9.60 10.08 -15.53
CA VAL A 368 -10.49 9.01 -16.04
C VAL A 368 -10.14 7.66 -15.48
N ILE A 369 -8.85 7.32 -15.36
CA ILE A 369 -8.45 6.04 -14.78
C ILE A 369 -9.06 5.90 -13.38
N ILE A 370 -8.95 6.95 -12.57
CA ILE A 370 -9.47 6.96 -11.20
C ILE A 370 -10.99 6.96 -11.17
N LEU A 371 -11.64 7.69 -12.09
CA LEU A 371 -13.09 7.67 -12.24
C LEU A 371 -13.59 6.25 -12.55
N SER A 372 -12.96 5.56 -13.50
CA SER A 372 -13.28 4.16 -13.83
C SER A 372 -13.10 3.25 -12.62
N LEU A 373 -12.03 3.42 -11.83
CA LEU A 373 -11.83 2.66 -10.59
C LEU A 373 -12.94 2.94 -9.56
N SER A 374 -13.39 4.18 -9.43
CA SER A 374 -14.48 4.57 -8.52
C SER A 374 -15.82 3.91 -8.87
N LEU A 375 -15.99 3.53 -10.13
CA LEU A 375 -17.21 2.92 -10.68
C LEU A 375 -17.14 1.39 -10.75
N ARG A 376 -15.94 0.80 -10.62
CA ARG A 376 -15.65 -0.63 -10.83
C ARG A 376 -16.52 -1.58 -10.01
N PHE A 377 -17.00 -1.14 -8.86
CA PHE A 377 -17.78 -1.94 -7.92
C PHE A 377 -19.29 -1.67 -7.97
N ASP A 378 -19.78 -0.93 -8.95
CA ASP A 378 -21.21 -0.91 -9.28
C ASP A 378 -21.59 -2.18 -10.06
N LEU A 379 -21.65 -3.30 -9.34
CA LEU A 379 -21.87 -4.63 -9.91
C LEU A 379 -23.31 -5.08 -9.71
N THR A 380 -23.94 -5.55 -10.79
CA THR A 380 -25.23 -6.27 -10.71
C THR A 380 -24.96 -7.76 -10.60
N LEU A 381 -24.97 -8.30 -9.39
CA LEU A 381 -24.73 -9.73 -9.13
C LEU A 381 -26.05 -10.51 -9.02
N PHE A 382 -26.05 -11.79 -9.41
CA PHE A 382 -27.23 -12.65 -9.28
C PHE A 382 -27.64 -12.79 -7.81
N HIS A 383 -28.90 -12.46 -7.51
CA HIS A 383 -29.44 -12.26 -6.16
C HIS A 383 -28.73 -11.21 -5.29
N GLY A 384 -27.76 -10.47 -5.83
CA GLY A 384 -26.96 -9.52 -5.08
C GLY A 384 -27.76 -8.33 -4.56
N LYS A 385 -27.27 -7.72 -3.48
CA LYS A 385 -27.77 -6.45 -2.98
C LYS A 385 -27.09 -5.29 -3.74
N PRO A 386 -27.80 -4.16 -3.95
CA PRO A 386 -27.20 -2.97 -4.54
C PRO A 386 -25.93 -2.56 -3.78
N THR A 387 -24.92 -2.08 -4.50
CA THR A 387 -23.70 -1.60 -3.88
C THR A 387 -23.89 -0.16 -3.39
N ARG A 388 -23.12 0.23 -2.38
CA ARG A 388 -23.05 1.60 -1.85
C ARG A 388 -22.06 2.43 -2.66
N GLN A 389 -21.57 1.95 -3.78
CA GLN A 389 -20.59 2.63 -4.62
C GLN A 389 -21.28 3.64 -5.54
N PRO A 390 -20.55 4.59 -6.13
CA PRO A 390 -21.12 5.49 -7.13
C PRO A 390 -21.69 4.69 -8.31
N SER A 391 -22.93 5.00 -8.70
CA SER A 391 -23.57 4.32 -9.83
C SER A 391 -22.93 4.73 -11.15
N ILE A 392 -22.70 3.74 -12.02
CA ILE A 392 -22.23 3.92 -13.39
C ILE A 392 -23.27 4.72 -14.18
N ASP A 393 -24.53 4.28 -14.19
CA ASP A 393 -25.58 4.89 -15.01
C ASP A 393 -25.78 6.35 -14.62
N GLN A 394 -25.90 6.64 -13.31
CA GLN A 394 -26.02 8.01 -12.82
C GLN A 394 -24.78 8.85 -13.16
N SER A 395 -23.59 8.29 -12.98
CA SER A 395 -22.35 9.00 -13.30
C SER A 395 -22.22 9.31 -14.78
N ILE A 396 -22.61 8.39 -15.67
CA ILE A 396 -22.60 8.60 -17.12
C ILE A 396 -23.53 9.75 -17.51
N ASP A 397 -24.75 9.78 -16.97
CA ASP A 397 -25.71 10.83 -17.29
C ASP A 397 -25.22 12.21 -16.86
N GLU A 398 -24.67 12.32 -15.66
CA GLU A 398 -24.09 13.58 -15.14
C GLU A 398 -22.86 14.02 -15.95
N ILE A 399 -21.98 13.08 -16.32
CA ILE A 399 -20.83 13.37 -17.18
C ILE A 399 -21.31 13.87 -18.54
N ARG A 400 -22.30 13.21 -19.15
CA ARG A 400 -22.87 13.60 -20.44
C ARG A 400 -23.45 15.02 -20.40
N GLU A 401 -24.22 15.34 -19.36
CA GLU A 401 -24.77 16.68 -19.17
C GLU A 401 -23.65 17.74 -19.06
N ARG A 402 -22.62 17.46 -18.25
CA ARG A 402 -21.50 18.38 -18.05
C ARG A 402 -20.73 18.62 -19.34
N LEU A 403 -20.52 17.58 -20.14
CA LEU A 403 -19.85 17.69 -21.43
C LEU A 403 -20.64 18.54 -22.42
N HIS A 404 -21.95 18.37 -22.50
CA HIS A 404 -22.80 19.23 -23.32
C HIS A 404 -22.67 20.70 -22.92
N GLN A 405 -22.69 21.01 -21.62
CA GLN A 405 -22.48 22.37 -21.11
C GLN A 405 -21.10 22.93 -21.48
N THR A 406 -20.05 22.12 -21.37
CA THR A 406 -18.69 22.53 -21.75
C THR A 406 -18.62 22.83 -23.24
N ILE A 407 -19.10 21.93 -24.11
CA ILE A 407 -19.12 22.13 -25.55
C ILE A 407 -19.87 23.41 -25.93
N GLU A 408 -21.08 23.61 -25.41
CA GLU A 408 -21.85 24.83 -25.68
C GLU A 408 -21.12 26.10 -25.22
N THR A 409 -20.47 26.06 -24.06
CA THR A 409 -19.73 27.21 -23.53
C THR A 409 -18.54 27.53 -24.45
N TYR A 410 -17.81 26.52 -24.90
CA TYR A 410 -16.72 26.71 -25.84
C TYR A 410 -17.20 27.20 -27.20
N GLU A 411 -18.27 26.64 -27.78
CA GLU A 411 -18.86 27.10 -29.04
C GLU A 411 -19.32 28.56 -28.97
N LYS A 412 -19.90 28.99 -27.84
CA LYS A 412 -20.27 30.39 -27.60
C LYS A 412 -19.05 31.31 -27.42
N THR A 413 -17.95 30.79 -26.88
CA THR A 413 -16.70 31.55 -26.66
C THR A 413 -15.83 31.58 -27.93
N SER A 414 -15.96 30.60 -28.82
CA SER A 414 -15.19 30.43 -30.06
C SER A 414 -16.03 30.71 -31.30
N LEU A 415 -16.44 31.97 -31.47
CA LEU A 415 -16.72 32.53 -32.80
C LEU A 415 -15.42 32.78 -33.62
N VAL A 416 -14.26 32.36 -33.12
CA VAL A 416 -12.97 32.41 -33.84
C VAL A 416 -12.18 31.15 -33.52
N ASN A 417 -12.02 30.29 -34.53
CA ASN A 417 -11.20 29.06 -34.61
C ASN A 417 -11.59 27.89 -33.69
N MET A 418 -12.19 26.86 -34.30
CA MET A 418 -12.19 25.49 -33.76
C MET A 418 -10.74 25.06 -33.54
N SER A 419 -10.31 24.90 -32.29
CA SER A 419 -8.96 24.40 -31.97
C SER A 419 -8.95 22.86 -31.99
N ASP A 420 -7.82 22.27 -32.40
CA ASP A 420 -7.59 20.82 -32.40
C ASP A 420 -7.82 20.17 -31.01
N GLN A 421 -7.66 20.95 -29.94
CA GLN A 421 -7.95 20.55 -28.56
C GLN A 421 -9.41 20.11 -28.35
N LEU A 422 -10.37 20.70 -29.08
CA LEU A 422 -11.80 20.44 -28.91
C LEU A 422 -12.21 19.10 -29.55
N ILE A 423 -11.56 18.74 -30.65
CA ILE A 423 -11.71 17.43 -31.29
C ILE A 423 -11.05 16.35 -30.42
N GLU A 424 -9.89 16.64 -29.84
CA GLU A 424 -9.16 15.72 -28.98
C GLU A 424 -9.92 15.45 -27.66
N ILE A 425 -10.42 16.48 -26.97
CA ILE A 425 -11.25 16.33 -25.77
C ILE A 425 -12.51 15.49 -26.08
N ASN A 426 -13.20 15.77 -27.17
CA ASN A 426 -14.38 14.98 -27.58
C ASN A 426 -14.03 13.52 -27.90
N SER A 427 -12.88 13.26 -28.51
CA SER A 427 -12.40 11.91 -28.80
C SER A 427 -12.05 11.14 -27.53
N GLU A 428 -11.30 11.75 -26.61
CA GLU A 428 -10.92 11.16 -25.31
C GLU A 428 -12.14 10.85 -24.46
N VAL A 429 -13.09 11.77 -24.41
CA VAL A 429 -14.33 11.60 -23.68
C VAL A 429 -15.17 10.47 -24.27
N ARG A 430 -15.24 10.34 -25.60
CA ARG A 430 -15.88 9.17 -26.23
C ARG A 430 -15.15 7.87 -25.91
N GLN A 431 -13.82 7.90 -25.79
CA GLN A 431 -13.06 6.76 -25.30
C GLN A 431 -13.35 6.48 -23.82
N MET A 432 -13.53 7.48 -22.96
CA MET A 432 -13.96 7.29 -21.56
C MET A 432 -15.33 6.63 -21.50
N LEU A 433 -16.31 7.16 -22.25
CA LEU A 433 -17.66 6.59 -22.30
C LEU A 433 -17.63 5.16 -22.81
N ASN A 434 -16.89 4.90 -23.89
CA ASN A 434 -16.72 3.55 -24.42
C ASN A 434 -15.98 2.62 -23.43
N PHE A 435 -14.99 3.11 -22.69
CA PHE A 435 -14.28 2.34 -21.66
C PHE A 435 -15.17 2.02 -20.46
N ILE A 436 -16.01 2.96 -20.03
CA ILE A 436 -17.00 2.74 -18.96
C ILE A 436 -18.09 1.77 -19.44
N GLU A 437 -18.54 1.87 -20.69
CA GLU A 437 -19.54 0.98 -21.29
C GLU A 437 -18.99 -0.43 -21.57
N THR A 438 -17.75 -0.56 -22.03
CA THR A 438 -17.08 -1.85 -22.31
C THR A 438 -16.45 -2.49 -21.07
N GLY A 439 -16.19 -1.73 -20.02
CA GLY A 439 -15.75 -2.22 -18.70
C GLY A 439 -16.75 -3.15 -18.00
N ARG A 440 -17.94 -3.36 -18.58
CA ARG A 440 -18.87 -4.46 -18.25
C ARG A 440 -18.29 -5.85 -18.58
N ASP A 441 -17.32 -5.95 -19.48
CA ASP A 441 -16.56 -7.18 -19.79
C ASP A 441 -15.19 -7.16 -19.09
N VAL A 442 -15.18 -7.65 -17.86
CA VAL A 442 -14.13 -7.52 -16.83
C VAL A 442 -12.76 -8.13 -17.21
N GLU A 443 -12.63 -8.86 -18.32
CA GLU A 443 -11.40 -9.58 -18.68
C GLU A 443 -10.37 -8.79 -19.52
N PHE A 444 -10.74 -7.68 -20.17
CA PHE A 444 -9.87 -7.07 -21.18
C PHE A 444 -8.91 -5.98 -20.67
N VAL A 445 -9.26 -5.29 -19.58
CA VAL A 445 -8.58 -4.04 -19.16
C VAL A 445 -7.29 -4.27 -18.37
N ALA A 446 -7.16 -5.41 -17.68
CA ALA A 446 -5.98 -5.68 -16.86
C ALA A 446 -4.68 -5.87 -17.68
N ASN A 447 -4.78 -6.18 -18.98
CA ASN A 447 -3.63 -6.53 -19.83
C ASN A 447 -3.12 -5.39 -20.73
N GLN A 448 -3.64 -4.16 -20.61
CA GLN A 448 -3.22 -3.04 -21.48
C GLN A 448 -2.38 -1.96 -20.79
N TYR A 449 -2.14 -2.07 -19.47
CA TYR A 449 -1.39 -1.05 -18.72
C TYR A 449 -0.38 -1.63 -17.71
N ASP A 450 0.08 -2.87 -17.92
CA ASP A 450 1.29 -3.42 -17.29
C ASP A 450 2.53 -3.10 -18.13
#